data_AF-A0AAV8TZZ0-F1
#
_entry.id   AF-A0AAV8TZZ0-F1
#
_cell.length_a   1.000
_cell.length_b   1.000
_cell.length_c   1.000
_cell.angle_alpha   90.00
_cell.angle_beta   90.00
_cell.angle_gamma   90.00
#
_symmetry.space_group_name_H-M   'P 1'
#
loop_
_entity.id
_entity.type
_entity.pdbx_description
1 polymer ?
#
loop_
_entity_poly.entity_id
_entity_poly.type
_entity_poly.pdbx_seq_one_letter_code
_entity_poly.pdbx_strand_id
1 'polypeptide(L)'
;MGESEEDNMDSLFEGMVLFSPSQLGNDKVDDDNDDDDELKKIGYGDEDDHRTSISNRASIPEQQHQKIHEALDENLFSDLTVVTPLQTLSESPIIVTSPSSTVTPSTHRQSISRKKKRGTGLRRIGYGRLDDTDDDPSSLHSPTPPPALSHDLDHHITYIQQQEQDRNLQELKIQQQQDQEEVVVKKETQVQLDSSSSCSLSQSHPSLSKFEQLKTLISDKLKNARQLVASASEARKEAISRRRLAAQDLHLASSTHSQLELQLEEACEAEDFERAERISDSLSSAEKEKQALVLALKDAESHCDAMDSQMEQALNSQIAAEQECAALLFQFSKDAQENADLIRAKAQAISSDQMDQWFSSSEALEAKRIEFDIVSHLISDTRLLVHQSIQDSVEGDRNEKQFLLEEKELLANQLEELLSLVKEKEKELAVNNAKIQAVDERIALVVSGFQETQSSIDSKYDYLQSCLSQVHSETEALLMKRKEIDKFLAEEEACGAKLRELARVSESEAKEYEEEIQLRKTLMLSILKSQEDKLRLAKTEEKLIEDVQILQQEVCAARSSFRSYLLRSQILSTMCHPANRG
;
A
#
# COMPACT_ATOMS: atom_id res chain seq x y z
N MET A 1 -13.66 -85.40 1.09
CA MET A 1 -14.73 -85.63 2.09
C MET A 1 -14.19 -85.21 3.43
N GLY A 2 -14.99 -84.48 4.23
CA GLY A 2 -14.60 -83.97 5.53
C GLY A 2 -14.09 -82.53 5.45
N GLU A 3 -14.95 -81.57 5.78
CA GLU A 3 -14.61 -80.16 5.99
C GLU A 3 -14.13 -79.87 7.42
N SER A 4 -13.41 -78.75 7.59
CA SER A 4 -13.39 -77.90 8.78
C SER A 4 -12.90 -76.51 8.32
N GLU A 5 -13.50 -75.44 8.83
CA GLU A 5 -13.30 -74.05 8.38
C GLU A 5 -12.60 -73.19 9.47
N GLU A 6 -12.57 -71.87 9.24
CA GLU A 6 -12.30 -70.78 10.21
C GLU A 6 -10.82 -70.47 10.57
N ASP A 7 -10.27 -69.55 9.78
CA ASP A 7 -9.70 -68.26 10.19
C ASP A 7 -8.78 -68.17 11.43
N ASN A 8 -7.54 -67.73 11.19
CA ASN A 8 -7.14 -66.41 11.70
C ASN A 8 -6.00 -65.78 10.89
N MET A 9 -6.17 -64.51 10.51
CA MET A 9 -5.13 -63.68 9.86
C MET A 9 -4.81 -62.51 10.79
N ASP A 10 -3.78 -62.62 11.63
CA ASP A 10 -3.19 -61.47 12.33
C ASP A 10 -1.85 -61.80 13.02
N SER A 11 -0.76 -61.23 12.51
CA SER A 11 0.36 -60.62 13.26
C SER A 11 1.46 -60.19 12.27
N LEU A 12 1.51 -58.91 11.94
CA LEU A 12 2.38 -58.37 10.88
C LEU A 12 3.66 -57.67 11.42
N PHE A 13 3.73 -57.38 12.72
CA PHE A 13 4.77 -56.49 13.30
C PHE A 13 5.31 -56.93 14.68
N GLU A 14 5.32 -58.23 14.98
CA GLU A 14 5.93 -58.74 16.22
C GLU A 14 7.45 -58.95 16.05
N GLY A 15 8.24 -57.87 16.18
CA GLY A 15 9.69 -57.96 16.03
C GLY A 15 10.51 -56.67 15.94
N MET A 16 9.97 -55.49 16.30
CA MET A 16 10.76 -54.24 16.32
C MET A 16 11.82 -54.25 17.44
N VAL A 17 13.03 -54.74 17.15
CA VAL A 17 14.19 -54.61 18.03
C VAL A 17 14.80 -53.22 17.88
N LEU A 18 14.84 -52.46 18.98
CA LEU A 18 15.36 -51.10 19.02
C LEU A 18 16.90 -51.09 19.02
N PHE A 19 17.50 -50.24 18.18
CA PHE A 19 18.93 -49.94 18.24
C PHE A 19 19.31 -49.35 19.60
N SER A 20 20.39 -49.84 20.20
CA SER A 20 20.94 -49.33 21.46
C SER A 20 22.15 -48.43 21.20
N PRO A 21 22.05 -47.09 21.32
CA PRO A 21 23.12 -46.17 20.96
C PRO A 21 24.12 -45.99 22.12
N SER A 22 25.02 -46.96 22.32
CA SER A 22 26.10 -46.85 23.33
C SER A 22 27.28 -47.81 23.08
N GLN A 23 28.18 -47.45 22.16
CA GLN A 23 29.61 -47.82 22.22
C GLN A 23 30.41 -47.03 21.16
N LEU A 24 31.03 -45.92 21.59
CA LEU A 24 32.09 -45.23 20.86
C LEU A 24 33.17 -44.89 21.89
N GLY A 25 34.32 -45.56 21.82
CA GLY A 25 35.36 -45.46 22.85
C GLY A 25 36.51 -46.42 22.60
N ASN A 26 37.57 -45.87 22.02
CA ASN A 26 38.95 -46.32 21.87
C ASN A 26 39.36 -47.66 22.52
N ASP A 27 40.20 -48.42 21.80
CA ASP A 27 41.60 -48.43 22.22
C ASP A 27 42.58 -48.47 21.02
N LYS A 28 43.85 -48.09 21.25
CA LYS A 28 44.93 -48.10 20.24
C LYS A 28 45.92 -49.23 20.54
N VAL A 29 46.49 -49.83 19.50
CA VAL A 29 47.78 -50.52 19.57
C VAL A 29 48.60 -50.10 18.35
N ASP A 30 49.53 -49.18 18.59
CA ASP A 30 50.74 -48.98 17.79
C ASP A 30 51.77 -50.07 18.24
N ASP A 31 52.89 -50.39 17.60
CA ASP A 31 53.65 -49.72 16.54
C ASP A 31 54.61 -50.73 15.82
N ASP A 32 55.72 -50.24 15.26
CA ASP A 32 57.00 -50.90 14.96
C ASP A 32 57.18 -51.60 13.59
N ASN A 33 57.60 -50.80 12.61
CA ASN A 33 58.81 -51.13 11.84
C ASN A 33 59.96 -50.27 12.38
N ASP A 34 61.16 -50.83 12.56
CA ASP A 34 62.42 -50.22 12.10
C ASP A 34 63.60 -51.21 12.27
N ASP A 35 64.67 -51.00 11.50
CA ASP A 35 65.85 -51.87 11.41
C ASP A 35 67.06 -51.38 12.25
N ASP A 36 67.98 -52.32 12.49
CA ASP A 36 69.45 -52.16 12.70
C ASP A 36 70.10 -51.70 14.04
N ASP A 37 71.35 -52.21 14.17
CA ASP A 37 72.53 -51.77 14.94
C ASP A 37 72.68 -51.88 16.50
N GLU A 38 73.16 -53.07 16.89
CA GLU A 38 74.38 -53.35 17.67
C GLU A 38 74.80 -52.52 18.93
N LEU A 39 74.83 -53.27 20.05
CA LEU A 39 75.96 -53.37 21.01
C LEU A 39 76.53 -52.09 21.69
N LYS A 40 76.20 -51.92 22.99
CA LYS A 40 77.10 -52.03 24.18
C LYS A 40 76.27 -51.77 25.46
N LYS A 41 76.04 -52.66 26.43
CA LYS A 41 76.87 -53.60 27.23
C LYS A 41 77.51 -52.95 28.50
N ILE A 42 77.10 -53.48 29.68
CA ILE A 42 77.61 -53.33 31.06
C ILE A 42 77.19 -52.06 31.85
N GLY A 43 76.53 -52.27 33.00
CA GLY A 43 76.34 -51.26 34.07
C GLY A 43 75.30 -51.69 35.12
N TYR A 44 75.68 -52.51 36.12
CA TYR A 44 74.81 -52.95 37.21
C TYR A 44 75.01 -52.14 38.50
N GLY A 45 73.91 -51.91 39.22
CA GLY A 45 73.82 -51.72 40.68
C GLY A 45 73.83 -50.28 41.22
N ASP A 46 73.22 -49.99 42.38
CA ASP A 46 72.07 -50.59 43.11
C ASP A 46 71.74 -49.65 44.31
N GLU A 47 70.73 -50.00 45.12
CA GLU A 47 70.47 -49.56 46.52
C GLU A 47 69.96 -48.11 46.78
N ASP A 48 68.67 -48.07 47.18
CA ASP A 48 68.15 -47.52 48.44
C ASP A 48 67.81 -46.02 48.71
N ASP A 49 66.51 -45.72 48.57
CA ASP A 49 65.49 -45.74 49.65
C ASP A 49 64.99 -44.45 50.39
N HIS A 50 63.71 -44.54 50.77
CA HIS A 50 62.98 -44.00 51.93
C HIS A 50 62.73 -42.47 52.16
N ARG A 51 61.44 -42.11 51.98
CA ARG A 51 60.47 -41.70 53.05
C ARG A 51 60.12 -40.21 53.37
N THR A 52 58.81 -39.96 53.26
CA THR A 52 57.88 -39.25 54.19
C THR A 52 58.00 -37.75 54.57
N SER A 53 57.11 -36.94 53.96
CA SER A 53 55.88 -36.35 54.58
C SER A 53 55.87 -35.13 55.56
N ILE A 54 54.71 -34.42 55.52
CA ILE A 54 53.95 -33.74 56.61
C ILE A 54 54.00 -32.19 56.81
N SER A 55 52.79 -31.58 56.84
CA SER A 55 52.36 -30.32 57.52
C SER A 55 52.76 -28.92 56.99
N ASN A 56 51.96 -27.84 57.14
CA ASN A 56 50.49 -27.70 57.32
C ASN A 56 50.00 -26.22 57.27
N ARG A 57 48.67 -26.01 57.13
CA ARG A 57 47.87 -24.76 57.40
C ARG A 57 48.20 -23.50 56.56
N ALA A 58 47.27 -22.61 56.18
CA ALA A 58 45.79 -22.51 56.26
C ALA A 58 45.31 -21.52 55.13
N SER A 59 44.07 -21.03 54.97
CA SER A 59 42.80 -21.06 55.75
C SER A 59 41.58 -20.79 54.83
N ILE A 60 40.36 -20.81 55.39
CA ILE A 60 39.09 -20.32 54.80
C ILE A 60 38.38 -19.38 55.83
N PRO A 61 37.23 -18.70 55.58
CA PRO A 61 35.88 -19.31 55.40
C PRO A 61 34.99 -18.67 54.29
N GLU A 62 34.25 -19.44 53.46
CA GLU A 62 32.79 -19.79 53.54
C GLU A 62 31.81 -18.70 53.01
N GLN A 63 30.59 -18.94 52.47
CA GLN A 63 29.67 -20.08 52.19
C GLN A 63 28.57 -19.54 51.18
N GLN A 64 27.58 -20.20 50.53
CA GLN A 64 27.14 -21.56 50.10
C GLN A 64 25.91 -21.32 49.12
N HIS A 65 25.27 -22.23 48.35
CA HIS A 65 25.46 -23.66 48.05
C HIS A 65 25.01 -24.09 46.60
N GLN A 66 23.74 -24.52 46.38
CA GLN A 66 23.22 -25.37 45.27
C GLN A 66 21.67 -25.11 45.05
N LYS A 67 20.86 -25.75 44.16
CA LYS A 67 20.90 -27.06 43.47
C LYS A 67 19.99 -27.16 42.20
N ILE A 68 20.06 -28.31 41.52
CA ILE A 68 19.43 -28.73 40.25
C ILE A 68 18.01 -29.30 40.42
N HIS A 69 17.08 -29.08 39.47
CA HIS A 69 16.32 -30.13 38.73
C HIS A 69 15.40 -29.61 37.61
N GLU A 70 14.68 -30.53 36.97
CA GLU A 70 14.14 -30.56 35.61
C GLU A 70 12.66 -30.96 35.62
N ALA A 71 11.84 -30.38 34.74
CA ALA A 71 10.56 -30.93 34.30
C ALA A 71 10.07 -30.21 33.02
N LEU A 72 9.68 -30.99 32.01
CA LEU A 72 8.70 -30.58 31.00
C LEU A 72 7.36 -31.19 31.40
N ASP A 73 6.25 -30.48 31.16
CA ASP A 73 4.91 -31.08 31.15
C ASP A 73 4.03 -30.33 30.14
N GLU A 74 3.08 -31.04 29.54
CA GLU A 74 2.30 -30.58 28.39
C GLU A 74 0.95 -30.00 28.82
N ASN A 75 0.47 -29.00 28.09
CA ASN A 75 -0.95 -28.61 28.06
C ASN A 75 -1.28 -27.79 26.81
N LEU A 76 -1.04 -28.39 25.64
CA LEU A 76 -1.86 -28.09 24.46
C LEU A 76 -3.22 -28.82 24.64
N PHE A 77 -4.26 -28.27 24.03
CA PHE A 77 -5.67 -28.69 24.15
C PHE A 77 -6.33 -28.42 25.52
N SER A 78 -7.07 -27.32 25.57
CA SER A 78 -8.24 -27.15 26.45
C SER A 78 -9.36 -26.56 25.59
N ASP A 79 -10.42 -27.33 25.38
CA ASP A 79 -11.34 -27.19 24.24
C ASP A 79 -12.60 -26.34 24.55
N LEU A 80 -13.39 -26.09 23.51
CA LEU A 80 -14.65 -25.34 23.46
C LEU A 80 -15.55 -25.48 24.71
N THR A 81 -16.02 -24.33 25.22
CA THR A 81 -17.40 -24.20 25.74
C THR A 81 -18.02 -22.88 25.30
N VAL A 82 -19.30 -22.90 24.92
CA VAL A 82 -20.05 -21.72 24.44
C VAL A 82 -21.42 -21.68 25.11
N VAL A 83 -21.55 -20.93 26.22
CA VAL A 83 -22.85 -20.61 26.83
C VAL A 83 -22.85 -19.19 27.43
N THR A 84 -23.89 -18.44 27.10
CA THR A 84 -24.40 -17.22 27.78
C THR A 84 -25.93 -17.39 27.91
N PRO A 85 -26.69 -16.60 28.71
CA PRO A 85 -26.37 -15.28 29.30
C PRO A 85 -26.86 -15.04 30.77
N LEU A 86 -26.78 -13.76 31.22
CA LEU A 86 -27.90 -12.95 31.77
C LEU A 86 -27.80 -12.43 33.24
N GLN A 87 -28.06 -11.11 33.43
CA GLN A 87 -28.48 -10.38 34.67
C GLN A 87 -27.50 -10.37 35.88
N THR A 88 -27.45 -9.43 36.85
CA THR A 88 -27.86 -8.00 37.10
C THR A 88 -27.04 -7.56 38.36
N LEU A 89 -26.79 -6.31 38.78
CA LEU A 89 -27.52 -5.02 38.91
C LEU A 89 -26.49 -3.87 38.71
N SER A 90 -26.78 -2.66 38.21
CA SER A 90 -27.66 -1.58 38.70
C SER A 90 -27.22 -0.92 40.02
N GLU A 91 -26.71 0.32 39.95
CA GLU A 91 -27.47 1.48 40.49
C GLU A 91 -27.03 2.83 39.90
N SER A 92 -28.01 3.73 39.70
CA SER A 92 -27.82 5.10 39.21
C SER A 92 -29.01 5.98 39.61
N PRO A 93 -28.81 7.23 40.09
CA PRO A 93 -29.92 8.18 40.26
C PRO A 93 -29.67 9.60 39.69
N ILE A 94 -30.67 10.39 39.28
CA ILE A 94 -32.00 10.09 38.67
C ILE A 94 -32.57 11.41 38.07
N ILE A 95 -33.74 11.37 37.38
CA ILE A 95 -34.56 12.53 36.95
C ILE A 95 -33.95 13.42 35.83
N VAL A 96 -34.68 14.25 35.06
CA VAL A 96 -35.97 14.18 34.31
C VAL A 96 -36.06 15.46 33.44
N THR A 97 -36.68 15.54 32.26
CA THR A 97 -38.13 15.43 31.97
C THR A 97 -38.38 15.16 30.47
N SER A 98 -39.51 14.52 30.12
CA SER A 98 -39.98 14.22 28.74
C SER A 98 -41.49 14.57 28.60
N PRO A 99 -42.35 14.05 27.67
CA PRO A 99 -42.38 12.82 26.82
C PRO A 99 -42.12 13.16 25.32
N SER A 100 -42.74 12.67 24.21
CA SER A 100 -43.89 11.78 23.90
C SER A 100 -43.89 11.42 22.37
N SER A 101 -44.59 10.41 21.80
CA SER A 101 -45.00 9.05 22.24
C SER A 101 -45.86 8.31 21.18
N THR A 102 -45.60 7.02 20.89
CA THR A 102 -46.58 5.99 20.34
C THR A 102 -47.02 6.15 18.85
N VAL A 103 -47.47 5.15 18.06
CA VAL A 103 -47.99 3.75 18.26
C VAL A 103 -47.62 2.79 17.08
N THR A 104 -47.68 1.45 17.28
CA THR A 104 -47.60 0.34 16.27
C THR A 104 -48.68 -0.73 16.54
N PRO A 105 -49.16 -1.59 15.58
CA PRO A 105 -48.73 -3.03 15.58
C PRO A 105 -48.94 -3.92 14.30
N SER A 106 -48.10 -4.98 14.18
CA SER A 106 -48.35 -6.42 13.78
C SER A 106 -49.41 -6.90 12.74
N THR A 107 -49.07 -7.89 11.87
CA THR A 107 -49.54 -9.34 11.92
C THR A 107 -49.36 -10.21 10.62
N HIS A 108 -48.40 -11.15 10.63
CA HIS A 108 -48.45 -12.61 10.29
C HIS A 108 -49.29 -13.26 9.12
N ARG A 109 -48.65 -14.02 8.18
CA ARG A 109 -48.89 -15.49 7.80
C ARG A 109 -48.60 -15.94 6.32
N GLN A 110 -47.92 -17.10 6.17
CA GLN A 110 -48.14 -18.27 5.24
C GLN A 110 -48.23 -18.12 3.68
N SER A 111 -48.07 -19.15 2.80
CA SER A 111 -47.22 -20.38 2.70
C SER A 111 -47.51 -21.19 1.39
N ILE A 112 -46.55 -21.96 0.83
CA ILE A 112 -46.72 -23.08 -0.19
C ILE A 112 -47.11 -22.61 -1.64
N SER A 113 -46.94 -23.32 -2.79
CA SER A 113 -45.84 -24.11 -3.44
C SER A 113 -46.32 -24.73 -4.79
N ARG A 114 -45.41 -24.95 -5.77
CA ARG A 114 -45.38 -25.99 -6.88
C ARG A 114 -45.60 -25.64 -8.38
N LYS A 115 -44.50 -25.82 -9.16
CA LYS A 115 -44.39 -26.46 -10.52
C LYS A 115 -44.93 -25.65 -11.75
N LYS A 116 -44.51 -25.89 -13.03
CA LYS A 116 -43.94 -27.10 -13.70
C LYS A 116 -43.28 -26.84 -15.09
N LYS A 117 -42.09 -27.44 -15.39
CA LYS A 117 -41.49 -27.83 -16.73
C LYS A 117 -41.33 -26.75 -17.84
N ARG A 118 -40.44 -26.82 -18.85
CA ARG A 118 -39.44 -27.77 -19.46
C ARG A 118 -38.22 -26.91 -19.94
N GLY A 119 -37.03 -27.39 -20.33
CA GLY A 119 -36.41 -28.72 -20.48
C GLY A 119 -35.03 -28.62 -21.23
N THR A 120 -34.33 -29.76 -21.46
CA THR A 120 -33.06 -29.98 -22.24
C THR A 120 -31.80 -29.19 -21.82
N GLY A 121 -30.58 -29.74 -21.67
CA GLY A 121 -30.01 -31.12 -21.64
C GLY A 121 -28.55 -31.04 -21.10
N LEU A 122 -27.98 -31.98 -20.31
CA LEU A 122 -27.50 -33.35 -20.62
C LEU A 122 -26.51 -33.40 -21.81
N ARG A 123 -25.32 -34.02 -21.79
CA ARG A 123 -24.52 -34.88 -20.86
C ARG A 123 -23.04 -34.39 -20.89
N ARG A 124 -22.03 -34.77 -20.08
CA ARG A 124 -21.68 -35.83 -19.08
C ARG A 124 -21.45 -37.28 -19.58
N ILE A 125 -20.17 -37.65 -19.77
CA ILE A 125 -19.64 -38.99 -20.09
C ILE A 125 -18.95 -39.59 -18.84
N GLY A 126 -18.83 -40.91 -18.75
CA GLY A 126 -18.18 -41.66 -17.67
C GLY A 126 -17.60 -43.02 -18.14
N TYR A 127 -17.00 -43.79 -17.23
CA TYR A 127 -16.25 -45.04 -17.49
C TYR A 127 -17.12 -46.32 -17.46
N GLY A 128 -16.58 -47.43 -18.02
CA GLY A 128 -17.20 -48.78 -18.12
C GLY A 128 -17.23 -49.25 -19.58
N ARG A 129 -16.42 -50.18 -20.12
CA ARG A 129 -15.92 -51.55 -19.76
C ARG A 129 -16.90 -52.71 -20.10
N LEU A 130 -16.60 -53.37 -21.23
CA LEU A 130 -16.69 -54.83 -21.54
C LEU A 130 -18.01 -55.55 -21.92
N ASP A 131 -17.79 -56.49 -22.86
CA ASP A 131 -18.35 -57.83 -23.14
C ASP A 131 -19.76 -58.10 -23.75
N ASP A 132 -19.69 -58.58 -25.01
CA ASP A 132 -20.20 -59.86 -25.56
C ASP A 132 -21.57 -60.07 -26.25
N THR A 133 -21.50 -61.01 -27.21
CA THR A 133 -22.53 -61.80 -27.95
C THR A 133 -23.41 -61.16 -29.06
N ASP A 134 -23.20 -61.70 -30.27
CA ASP A 134 -24.16 -62.22 -31.27
C ASP A 134 -25.32 -61.36 -31.82
N ASP A 135 -25.27 -61.04 -33.13
CA ASP A 135 -26.01 -61.79 -34.17
C ASP A 135 -25.63 -61.37 -35.62
N ASP A 136 -25.58 -62.34 -36.55
CA ASP A 136 -25.46 -62.21 -38.02
C ASP A 136 -26.88 -62.43 -38.65
N PRO A 137 -27.21 -62.39 -39.99
CA PRO A 137 -26.32 -62.47 -41.15
C PRO A 137 -26.67 -61.69 -42.45
N SER A 138 -25.80 -61.89 -43.45
CA SER A 138 -26.02 -61.74 -44.92
C SER A 138 -25.55 -60.42 -45.60
N SER A 139 -24.90 -60.42 -46.78
CA SER A 139 -24.26 -61.49 -47.59
C SER A 139 -23.51 -60.92 -48.82
N LEU A 140 -22.59 -61.71 -49.43
CA LEU A 140 -22.02 -61.60 -50.81
C LEU A 140 -21.09 -60.37 -51.08
N HIS A 141 -19.94 -60.44 -51.80
CA HIS A 141 -19.41 -61.39 -52.81
C HIS A 141 -17.85 -61.53 -52.77
N SER A 142 -17.33 -62.58 -53.42
CA SER A 142 -15.89 -62.94 -53.65
C SER A 142 -15.35 -62.39 -55.01
N PRO A 143 -14.12 -62.70 -55.56
CA PRO A 143 -13.06 -63.65 -55.14
C PRO A 143 -11.55 -63.27 -55.26
N THR A 144 -10.71 -63.95 -54.45
CA THR A 144 -9.52 -64.83 -54.74
C THR A 144 -8.85 -64.83 -56.16
N PRO A 145 -7.55 -65.22 -56.39
CA PRO A 145 -6.65 -66.06 -55.55
C PRO A 145 -5.10 -65.68 -55.57
N PRO A 146 -4.04 -66.55 -55.53
CA PRO A 146 -2.81 -66.37 -54.70
C PRO A 146 -1.49 -66.52 -55.56
N PRO A 147 -0.30 -67.09 -55.16
CA PRO A 147 0.21 -67.62 -53.87
C PRO A 147 1.73 -67.41 -53.52
N ALA A 148 2.14 -68.03 -52.39
CA ALA A 148 3.40 -68.74 -52.15
C ALA A 148 4.65 -68.09 -51.46
N LEU A 149 4.85 -68.51 -50.20
CA LEU A 149 6.07 -69.13 -49.63
C LEU A 149 7.42 -68.36 -49.45
N SER A 150 7.88 -68.42 -48.18
CA SER A 150 9.20 -68.93 -47.71
C SER A 150 10.30 -67.98 -47.16
N HIS A 151 10.82 -68.44 -46.00
CA HIS A 151 12.17 -68.32 -45.40
C HIS A 151 12.78 -67.00 -44.88
N ASP A 152 13.35 -67.18 -43.67
CA ASP A 152 14.59 -66.65 -43.07
C ASP A 152 14.83 -65.16 -42.79
N LEU A 153 15.00 -64.89 -41.48
CA LEU A 153 16.19 -64.38 -40.78
C LEU A 153 17.21 -63.45 -41.49
N ASP A 154 17.81 -62.60 -40.64
CA ASP A 154 18.96 -61.71 -40.86
C ASP A 154 18.85 -60.57 -41.90
N HIS A 155 18.62 -59.36 -41.39
CA HIS A 155 19.49 -58.20 -41.68
C HIS A 155 19.14 -56.95 -40.81
N HIS A 156 19.90 -56.71 -39.73
CA HIS A 156 19.90 -55.37 -39.09
C HIS A 156 21.22 -54.95 -38.45
N ILE A 157 22.31 -55.01 -39.23
CA ILE A 157 23.56 -54.27 -38.96
C ILE A 157 23.93 -53.47 -40.22
N THR A 158 23.22 -52.36 -40.48
CA THR A 158 23.66 -51.19 -41.29
C THR A 158 22.74 -49.99 -41.01
N TYR A 159 22.91 -49.27 -39.90
CA TYR A 159 22.36 -47.90 -39.77
C TYR A 159 23.09 -46.98 -38.76
N ILE A 160 24.39 -47.20 -38.52
CA ILE A 160 25.25 -46.26 -37.77
C ILE A 160 26.50 -45.96 -38.60
N GLN A 161 26.32 -45.25 -39.73
CA GLN A 161 27.44 -44.65 -40.47
C GLN A 161 27.02 -43.41 -41.28
N GLN A 162 26.12 -42.58 -40.73
CA GLN A 162 25.64 -41.37 -41.41
C GLN A 162 25.31 -40.20 -40.47
N GLN A 163 25.99 -40.10 -39.31
CA GLN A 163 25.76 -39.01 -38.34
C GLN A 163 27.03 -38.36 -37.77
N GLU A 164 28.22 -38.66 -38.31
CA GLU A 164 29.50 -38.08 -37.86
C GLU A 164 30.00 -36.89 -38.69
N GLN A 165 29.37 -36.57 -39.83
CA GLN A 165 29.87 -35.51 -40.73
C GLN A 165 29.37 -34.10 -40.39
N ASP A 166 28.21 -33.93 -39.76
CA ASP A 166 27.63 -32.59 -39.51
C ASP A 166 28.24 -31.84 -38.31
N ARG A 167 28.93 -32.53 -37.39
CA ARG A 167 29.55 -31.89 -36.22
C ARG A 167 30.80 -31.06 -36.55
N ASN A 168 31.47 -31.34 -37.68
CA ASN A 168 32.78 -30.75 -38.00
C ASN A 168 32.70 -29.38 -38.73
N LEU A 169 31.51 -28.79 -38.89
CA LEU A 169 31.32 -27.55 -39.65
C LEU A 169 30.98 -26.30 -38.80
N GLN A 170 30.82 -26.45 -37.48
CA GLN A 170 30.38 -25.35 -36.59
C GLN A 170 31.48 -24.83 -35.66
N GLU A 171 32.49 -25.65 -35.32
CA GLU A 171 33.59 -25.27 -34.43
C GLU A 171 34.62 -24.33 -35.11
N LEU A 172 34.71 -24.40 -36.45
CA LEU A 172 35.65 -23.61 -37.28
C LEU A 172 35.21 -22.14 -37.52
N LYS A 173 34.27 -21.60 -36.72
CA LYS A 173 33.75 -20.23 -36.84
C LYS A 173 33.96 -19.32 -35.64
N ILE A 174 34.45 -19.82 -34.51
CA ILE A 174 34.62 -19.00 -33.29
C ILE A 174 36.01 -18.33 -33.23
N GLN A 175 37.02 -18.88 -33.92
CA GLN A 175 38.41 -18.39 -33.88
C GLN A 175 38.74 -17.30 -34.92
N GLN A 176 37.80 -16.42 -35.29
CA GLN A 176 38.07 -15.32 -36.25
C GLN A 176 37.19 -14.08 -36.11
N GLN A 177 37.03 -13.55 -34.88
CA GLN A 177 36.46 -12.20 -34.67
C GLN A 177 36.87 -11.54 -33.33
N GLN A 178 38.18 -11.45 -33.11
CA GLN A 178 38.78 -10.38 -32.30
C GLN A 178 39.70 -9.55 -33.22
N ASP A 179 40.00 -8.31 -32.82
CA ASP A 179 40.73 -7.25 -33.56
C ASP A 179 39.93 -6.42 -34.59
N GLN A 180 38.99 -5.59 -34.09
CA GLN A 180 38.86 -4.19 -34.54
C GLN A 180 38.01 -3.33 -33.58
N GLU A 181 38.18 -2.00 -33.70
CA GLU A 181 37.43 -0.92 -33.03
C GLU A 181 37.54 -0.80 -31.50
N GLU A 182 38.78 -0.60 -31.04
CA GLU A 182 39.05 0.49 -30.09
C GLU A 182 38.55 1.83 -30.69
N VAL A 183 37.72 2.61 -29.97
CA VAL A 183 37.72 4.11 -29.90
C VAL A 183 36.50 4.64 -29.10
N VAL A 184 36.78 5.38 -27.99
CA VAL A 184 35.99 6.52 -27.42
C VAL A 184 34.51 6.25 -27.03
N VAL A 185 34.04 6.47 -25.78
CA VAL A 185 34.16 7.66 -24.89
C VAL A 185 34.31 7.26 -23.40
N LYS A 186 35.13 7.99 -22.63
CA LYS A 186 35.12 7.94 -21.15
C LYS A 186 34.07 8.89 -20.54
N LYS A 187 33.42 8.46 -19.46
CA LYS A 187 33.15 9.33 -18.29
C LYS A 187 32.86 8.51 -17.03
N GLU A 188 33.76 8.58 -16.04
CA GLU A 188 33.50 8.04 -14.71
C GLU A 188 32.51 8.92 -13.92
N THR A 189 31.68 8.28 -13.11
CA THR A 189 31.05 8.90 -11.93
C THR A 189 31.39 8.03 -10.74
N GLN A 190 32.51 8.32 -10.07
CA GLN A 190 32.91 7.59 -8.87
C GLN A 190 32.11 8.11 -7.68
N VAL A 191 31.29 7.24 -7.10
CA VAL A 191 30.63 7.49 -5.81
C VAL A 191 31.65 7.27 -4.70
N GLN A 192 31.79 8.23 -3.79
CA GLN A 192 32.36 8.00 -2.48
C GLN A 192 31.32 8.39 -1.44
N LEU A 193 30.85 7.40 -0.66
CA LEU A 193 30.05 7.65 0.53
C LEU A 193 30.91 8.37 1.57
N ASP A 194 30.29 9.24 2.35
CA ASP A 194 30.48 9.14 3.80
C ASP A 194 29.19 9.49 4.54
N SER A 195 29.05 8.99 5.77
CA SER A 195 27.73 8.80 6.41
C SER A 195 27.41 9.86 7.47
N SER A 196 26.17 10.38 7.50
CA SER A 196 25.45 10.72 8.76
C SER A 196 23.97 11.12 8.59
N SER A 197 23.08 10.28 9.14
CA SER A 197 21.88 10.63 9.90
C SER A 197 21.03 11.87 9.49
N SER A 198 20.07 11.69 8.57
CA SER A 198 18.65 12.00 8.84
C SER A 198 17.73 11.44 7.74
N CYS A 199 16.53 10.98 8.10
CA CYS A 199 15.54 10.48 7.13
C CYS A 199 14.77 11.65 6.47
N SER A 200 15.34 12.22 5.41
CA SER A 200 14.67 13.26 4.61
C SER A 200 13.69 12.68 3.59
N LEU A 201 12.40 13.02 3.71
CA LEU A 201 11.40 12.77 2.66
C LEU A 201 11.84 13.47 1.37
N SER A 202 12.19 12.70 0.32
CA SER A 202 12.74 13.27 -0.93
C SER A 202 12.34 12.49 -2.18
N GLN A 203 11.08 12.06 -2.23
CA GLN A 203 10.33 11.92 -3.49
C GLN A 203 9.06 12.74 -3.39
N SER A 204 9.18 14.05 -3.64
CA SER A 204 8.05 14.95 -3.78
C SER A 204 7.32 14.64 -5.10
N HIS A 205 6.25 13.83 -5.04
CA HIS A 205 5.41 13.61 -6.23
C HIS A 205 4.95 14.98 -6.78
N PRO A 206 5.02 15.25 -8.10
CA PRO A 206 4.77 16.59 -8.66
C PRO A 206 3.39 17.18 -8.36
N SER A 207 2.42 16.34 -7.98
CA SER A 207 1.10 16.71 -7.51
C SER A 207 1.10 17.38 -6.12
N LEU A 208 1.97 16.96 -5.20
CA LEU A 208 2.08 17.53 -3.86
C LEU A 208 2.60 18.97 -3.91
N SER A 209 3.68 19.20 -4.66
CA SER A 209 4.23 20.54 -4.86
C SER A 209 3.26 21.47 -5.61
N LYS A 210 2.45 20.94 -6.53
CA LYS A 210 1.36 21.71 -7.17
C LYS A 210 0.29 22.13 -6.16
N PHE A 211 -0.08 21.27 -5.22
CA PHE A 211 -1.05 21.61 -4.16
C PHE A 211 -0.53 22.71 -3.24
N GLU A 212 0.73 22.63 -2.82
CA GLU A 212 1.35 23.66 -1.98
C GLU A 212 1.43 25.02 -2.71
N GLN A 213 1.85 25.02 -3.99
CA GLN A 213 1.84 26.21 -4.84
C GLN A 213 0.43 26.80 -4.97
N LEU A 214 -0.58 25.98 -5.26
CA LEU A 214 -1.98 26.40 -5.32
C LEU A 214 -2.45 27.01 -4.00
N LYS A 215 -2.10 26.39 -2.86
CA LYS A 215 -2.47 26.88 -1.53
C LYS A 215 -1.84 28.24 -1.22
N THR A 216 -0.59 28.48 -1.63
CA THR A 216 0.03 29.82 -1.51
C THR A 216 -0.66 30.86 -2.39
N LEU A 217 -0.97 30.53 -3.66
CA LEU A 217 -1.68 31.40 -4.59
C LEU A 217 -3.06 31.82 -4.07
N ILE A 218 -3.82 30.87 -3.51
CA ILE A 218 -5.12 31.12 -2.87
C ILE A 218 -4.95 32.01 -1.64
N SER A 219 -3.98 31.70 -0.77
CA SER A 219 -3.75 32.46 0.47
C SER A 219 -3.43 33.93 0.19
N ASP A 220 -2.52 34.21 -0.76
CA ASP A 220 -2.18 35.58 -1.16
C ASP A 220 -3.36 36.29 -1.86
N LYS A 221 -4.11 35.61 -2.73
CA LYS A 221 -5.28 36.19 -3.40
C LYS A 221 -6.38 36.58 -2.42
N LEU A 222 -6.72 35.70 -1.47
CA LEU A 222 -7.69 35.98 -0.41
C LEU A 222 -7.21 37.06 0.55
N LYS A 223 -5.93 37.07 0.90
CA LYS A 223 -5.31 38.12 1.73
C LYS A 223 -5.40 39.50 1.08
N ASN A 224 -5.08 39.60 -0.21
CA ASN A 224 -5.17 40.86 -0.96
C ASN A 224 -6.62 41.37 -1.04
N ALA A 225 -7.58 40.48 -1.31
CA ALA A 225 -9.01 40.84 -1.32
C ALA A 225 -9.50 41.32 0.06
N ARG A 226 -9.16 40.60 1.13
CA ARG A 226 -9.52 40.97 2.52
C ARG A 226 -8.88 42.28 2.95
N GLN A 227 -7.65 42.57 2.53
CA GLN A 227 -6.97 43.85 2.78
C GLN A 227 -7.65 45.02 2.07
N LEU A 228 -8.11 44.82 0.83
CA LEU A 228 -8.84 45.84 0.07
C LEU A 228 -10.19 46.16 0.73
N VAL A 229 -10.94 45.15 1.18
CA VAL A 229 -12.18 45.34 1.96
C VAL A 229 -11.91 45.99 3.33
N ALA A 230 -10.82 45.66 4.01
CA ALA A 230 -10.43 46.33 5.25
C ALA A 230 -10.15 47.83 5.05
N SER A 231 -9.39 48.18 4.01
CA SER A 231 -9.09 49.57 3.66
C SER A 231 -10.36 50.36 3.31
N ALA A 232 -11.28 49.77 2.53
CA ALA A 232 -12.58 50.38 2.23
C ALA A 232 -13.44 50.53 3.51
N SER A 233 -13.36 49.58 4.45
CA SER A 233 -14.08 49.63 5.73
C SER A 233 -13.61 50.78 6.62
N GLU A 234 -12.30 51.06 6.62
CA GLU A 234 -11.72 52.17 7.38
C GLU A 234 -12.10 53.53 6.78
N ALA A 235 -11.91 53.73 5.48
CA ALA A 235 -12.33 54.95 4.78
C ALA A 235 -13.84 55.23 4.95
N ARG A 236 -14.67 54.19 4.86
CA ARG A 236 -16.12 54.28 5.11
C ARG A 236 -16.45 54.72 6.55
N LYS A 237 -15.79 54.15 7.56
CA LYS A 237 -15.97 54.56 8.97
C LYS A 237 -15.57 56.00 9.20
N GLU A 238 -14.50 56.46 8.55
CA GLU A 238 -14.05 57.84 8.63
C GLU A 238 -15.08 58.79 8.01
N ALA A 239 -15.54 58.52 6.78
CA ALA A 239 -16.56 59.32 6.10
C ALA A 239 -17.87 59.41 6.92
N ILE A 240 -18.36 58.28 7.46
CA ILE A 240 -19.52 58.25 8.36
C ILE A 240 -19.29 59.12 9.61
N SER A 241 -18.07 59.21 10.11
CA SER A 241 -17.71 60.04 11.26
C SER A 241 -17.67 61.53 10.89
N ARG A 242 -17.11 61.89 9.72
CA ARG A 242 -17.15 63.28 9.21
C ARG A 242 -18.58 63.76 8.99
N ARG A 243 -19.46 62.93 8.42
CA ARG A 243 -20.89 63.25 8.25
C ARG A 243 -21.62 63.46 9.57
N ARG A 244 -21.33 62.64 10.60
CA ARG A 244 -21.90 62.81 11.94
C ARG A 244 -21.48 64.15 12.58
N LEU A 245 -20.23 64.58 12.37
CA LEU A 245 -19.74 65.87 12.85
C LEU A 245 -20.47 67.02 12.16
N ALA A 246 -20.52 67.05 10.82
CA ALA A 246 -21.23 68.09 10.08
C ALA A 246 -22.73 68.20 10.45
N ALA A 247 -23.39 67.07 10.76
CA ALA A 247 -24.77 67.06 11.25
C ALA A 247 -24.91 67.61 12.68
N GLN A 248 -23.91 67.45 13.55
CA GLN A 248 -23.88 68.03 14.89
C GLN A 248 -23.62 69.54 14.82
N ASP A 249 -22.69 69.98 13.98
CA ASP A 249 -22.38 71.40 13.77
C ASP A 249 -23.61 72.15 13.22
N LEU A 250 -24.29 71.57 12.22
CA LEU A 250 -25.56 72.10 11.70
C LEU A 250 -26.67 72.16 12.77
N HIS A 251 -26.78 71.14 13.62
CA HIS A 251 -27.76 71.14 14.71
C HIS A 251 -27.47 72.27 15.73
N LEU A 252 -26.19 72.48 16.09
CA LEU A 252 -25.78 73.57 16.97
C LEU A 252 -26.11 74.94 16.36
N ALA A 253 -25.73 75.17 15.10
CA ALA A 253 -26.02 76.42 14.39
C ALA A 253 -27.54 76.68 14.24
N SER A 254 -28.33 75.63 14.00
CA SER A 254 -29.80 75.71 13.96
C SER A 254 -30.39 76.07 15.33
N SER A 255 -29.85 75.51 16.41
CA SER A 255 -30.26 75.86 17.78
C SER A 255 -29.90 77.31 18.14
N THR A 256 -28.74 77.82 17.72
CA THR A 256 -28.39 79.24 17.94
C THR A 256 -29.21 80.19 17.08
N HIS A 257 -29.56 79.80 15.84
CA HIS A 257 -30.49 80.55 15.00
C HIS A 257 -31.85 80.69 15.67
N SER A 258 -32.44 79.58 16.12
CA SER A 258 -33.75 79.58 16.81
C SER A 258 -33.73 80.37 18.12
N GLN A 259 -32.59 80.38 18.85
CA GLN A 259 -32.44 81.23 20.03
C GLN A 259 -32.37 82.72 19.68
N LEU A 260 -31.74 83.09 18.56
CA LEU A 260 -31.70 84.48 18.08
C LEU A 260 -33.07 84.93 17.53
N GLU A 261 -33.86 84.04 16.90
CA GLU A 261 -35.25 84.31 16.52
C GLU A 261 -36.09 84.66 17.75
N LEU A 262 -36.02 83.84 18.81
CA LEU A 262 -36.74 84.10 20.07
C LEU A 262 -36.30 85.41 20.76
N GLN A 263 -35.00 85.74 20.73
CA GLN A 263 -34.51 87.01 21.26
C GLN A 263 -34.92 88.22 20.41
N LEU A 264 -35.10 88.05 19.10
CA LEU A 264 -35.62 89.08 18.21
C LEU A 264 -37.11 89.34 18.49
N GLU A 265 -37.89 88.28 18.73
CA GLU A 265 -39.29 88.39 19.17
C GLU A 265 -39.38 89.11 20.53
N GLU A 266 -38.59 88.70 21.55
CA GLU A 266 -38.53 89.38 22.85
C GLU A 266 -38.19 90.88 22.71
N ALA A 267 -37.19 91.23 21.90
CA ALA A 267 -36.79 92.63 21.69
C ALA A 267 -37.87 93.45 20.98
N CYS A 268 -38.65 92.83 20.08
CA CYS A 268 -39.79 93.47 19.43
C CYS A 268 -40.99 93.65 20.38
N GLU A 269 -41.28 92.69 21.26
CA GLU A 269 -42.31 92.82 22.30
C GLU A 269 -41.95 93.87 23.36
N ALA A 270 -40.66 94.09 23.62
CA ALA A 270 -40.15 95.11 24.53
C ALA A 270 -39.99 96.52 23.91
N GLU A 271 -40.32 96.70 22.64
CA GLU A 271 -40.10 97.93 21.85
C GLU A 271 -38.62 98.41 21.80
N ASP A 272 -37.65 97.52 22.05
CA ASP A 272 -36.20 97.82 22.00
C ASP A 272 -35.67 97.62 20.57
N PHE A 273 -36.00 98.57 19.70
CA PHE A 273 -35.66 98.52 18.27
C PHE A 273 -34.15 98.50 18.00
N GLU A 274 -33.31 99.13 18.84
CA GLU A 274 -31.85 99.05 18.67
C GLU A 274 -31.32 97.65 19.01
N ARG A 275 -31.86 96.97 20.03
CA ARG A 275 -31.52 95.58 20.32
C ARG A 275 -32.04 94.65 19.22
N ALA A 276 -33.25 94.89 18.71
CA ALA A 276 -33.82 94.12 17.61
C ALA A 276 -32.96 94.24 16.32
N GLU A 277 -32.47 95.43 15.98
CA GLU A 277 -31.57 95.64 14.82
C GLU A 277 -30.26 94.84 14.96
N ARG A 278 -29.58 94.94 16.11
CA ARG A 278 -28.34 94.17 16.39
C ARG A 278 -28.57 92.65 16.37
N ILE A 279 -29.71 92.18 16.86
CA ILE A 279 -30.08 90.76 16.79
C ILE A 279 -30.40 90.36 15.35
N SER A 280 -31.03 91.23 14.55
CA SER A 280 -31.32 90.96 13.13
C SER A 280 -30.04 90.81 12.29
N ASP A 281 -29.03 91.65 12.50
CA ASP A 281 -27.70 91.49 11.89
C ASP A 281 -27.03 90.17 12.32
N SER A 282 -27.11 89.85 13.62
CA SER A 282 -26.58 88.60 14.17
C SER A 282 -27.29 87.37 13.58
N LEU A 283 -28.62 87.43 13.43
CA LEU A 283 -29.45 86.41 12.79
C LEU A 283 -29.09 86.26 11.31
N SER A 284 -28.86 87.36 10.60
CA SER A 284 -28.39 87.36 9.21
C SER A 284 -27.00 86.70 9.08
N SER A 285 -26.15 86.77 10.10
CA SER A 285 -24.88 86.04 10.14
C SER A 285 -25.09 84.55 10.42
N ALA A 286 -25.90 84.22 11.44
CA ALA A 286 -26.20 82.84 11.83
C ALA A 286 -26.90 82.04 10.71
N GLU A 287 -27.80 82.67 9.95
CA GLU A 287 -28.45 82.03 8.79
C GLU A 287 -27.46 81.74 7.65
N LYS A 288 -26.48 82.62 7.41
CA LYS A 288 -25.41 82.35 6.42
C LYS A 288 -24.50 81.20 6.86
N GLU A 289 -24.16 81.14 8.14
CA GLU A 289 -23.38 80.04 8.74
C GLU A 289 -24.13 78.71 8.67
N LYS A 290 -25.41 78.70 9.07
CA LYS A 290 -26.34 77.56 8.93
C LYS A 290 -26.46 77.11 7.47
N GLN A 291 -26.59 78.01 6.50
CA GLN A 291 -26.60 77.66 5.07
C GLN A 291 -25.28 77.05 4.60
N ALA A 292 -24.12 77.56 5.06
CA ALA A 292 -22.82 76.96 4.76
C ALA A 292 -22.68 75.55 5.37
N LEU A 293 -23.20 75.32 6.57
CA LEU A 293 -23.22 74.00 7.23
C LEU A 293 -24.19 73.02 6.56
N VAL A 294 -25.32 73.47 6.00
CA VAL A 294 -26.19 72.64 5.14
C VAL A 294 -25.44 72.16 3.89
N LEU A 295 -24.63 73.02 3.26
CA LEU A 295 -23.80 72.61 2.13
C LEU A 295 -22.70 71.62 2.55
N ALA A 296 -21.99 71.90 3.65
CA ALA A 296 -20.96 71.00 4.18
C ALA A 296 -21.51 69.61 4.57
N LEU A 297 -22.74 69.53 5.09
CA LEU A 297 -23.42 68.26 5.36
C LEU A 297 -23.73 67.50 4.06
N LYS A 298 -24.24 68.17 3.02
CA LYS A 298 -24.52 67.56 1.71
C LYS A 298 -23.25 67.04 1.03
N ASP A 299 -22.16 67.79 1.13
CA ASP A 299 -20.84 67.36 0.63
C ASP A 299 -20.36 66.11 1.38
N ALA A 300 -20.46 66.10 2.72
CA ALA A 300 -20.13 64.93 3.54
C ALA A 300 -21.04 63.71 3.27
N GLU A 301 -22.31 63.93 2.92
CA GLU A 301 -23.25 62.90 2.50
C GLU A 301 -22.88 62.30 1.14
N SER A 302 -22.58 63.13 0.14
CA SER A 302 -22.11 62.66 -1.17
C SER A 302 -20.80 61.86 -1.05
N HIS A 303 -19.92 62.24 -0.13
CA HIS A 303 -18.69 61.51 0.15
C HIS A 303 -18.96 60.17 0.86
N CYS A 304 -19.93 60.09 1.77
CA CYS A 304 -20.38 58.81 2.34
C CYS A 304 -20.93 57.88 1.28
N ASP A 305 -21.79 58.35 0.37
CA ASP A 305 -22.37 57.52 -0.69
C ASP A 305 -21.29 57.03 -1.68
N ALA A 306 -20.30 57.87 -2.01
CA ALA A 306 -19.14 57.43 -2.78
C ALA A 306 -18.31 56.34 -2.07
N MET A 307 -18.14 56.41 -0.75
CA MET A 307 -17.47 55.35 0.03
C MET A 307 -18.33 54.08 0.17
N ASP A 308 -19.66 54.20 0.19
CA ASP A 308 -20.58 53.05 0.16
C ASP A 308 -20.48 52.29 -1.18
N SER A 309 -20.39 52.99 -2.32
CA SER A 309 -20.13 52.35 -3.61
C SER A 309 -18.73 51.71 -3.71
N GLN A 310 -17.69 52.31 -3.12
CA GLN A 310 -16.36 51.69 -3.04
C GLN A 310 -16.35 50.44 -2.15
N MET A 311 -17.10 50.44 -1.05
CA MET A 311 -17.32 49.25 -0.21
C MET A 311 -18.05 48.15 -0.99
N GLU A 312 -19.08 48.49 -1.76
CA GLU A 312 -19.79 47.54 -2.62
C GLU A 312 -18.85 46.92 -3.67
N GLN A 313 -18.04 47.73 -4.36
CA GLN A 313 -17.04 47.25 -5.31
C GLN A 313 -15.98 46.35 -4.64
N ALA A 314 -15.55 46.71 -3.43
CA ALA A 314 -14.60 45.90 -2.64
C ALA A 314 -15.18 44.53 -2.28
N LEU A 315 -16.44 44.47 -1.82
CA LEU A 315 -17.12 43.22 -1.47
C LEU A 315 -17.37 42.34 -2.71
N ASN A 316 -17.81 42.92 -3.83
CA ASN A 316 -17.90 42.20 -5.11
C ASN A 316 -16.53 41.62 -5.53
N SER A 317 -15.45 42.39 -5.36
CA SER A 317 -14.08 41.94 -5.67
C SER A 317 -13.62 40.80 -4.76
N GLN A 318 -14.01 40.81 -3.47
CA GLN A 318 -13.76 39.68 -2.56
C GLN A 318 -14.54 38.43 -3.00
N ILE A 319 -15.83 38.56 -3.30
CA ILE A 319 -16.67 37.43 -3.75
C ILE A 319 -16.11 36.83 -5.04
N ALA A 320 -15.70 37.64 -6.01
CA ALA A 320 -15.07 37.16 -7.24
C ALA A 320 -13.74 36.43 -6.96
N ALA A 321 -12.89 36.99 -6.09
CA ALA A 321 -11.63 36.36 -5.72
C ALA A 321 -11.83 35.01 -5.02
N GLU A 322 -12.85 34.90 -4.16
CA GLU A 322 -13.24 33.65 -3.48
C GLU A 322 -13.80 32.63 -4.47
N GLN A 323 -14.67 33.04 -5.39
CA GLN A 323 -15.20 32.16 -6.46
C GLN A 323 -14.08 31.57 -7.33
N GLU A 324 -13.07 32.37 -7.69
CA GLU A 324 -11.90 31.86 -8.41
C GLU A 324 -11.05 30.90 -7.57
N CYS A 325 -10.93 31.11 -6.25
CA CYS A 325 -10.23 30.17 -5.37
C CYS A 325 -10.97 28.82 -5.26
N ALA A 326 -12.30 28.86 -5.09
CA ALA A 326 -13.15 27.68 -5.07
C ALA A 326 -13.06 26.89 -6.39
N ALA A 327 -13.10 27.58 -7.53
CA ALA A 327 -12.96 26.97 -8.85
C ALA A 327 -11.59 26.31 -9.06
N LEU A 328 -10.50 26.93 -8.59
CA LEU A 328 -9.16 26.35 -8.66
C LEU A 328 -9.01 25.10 -7.77
N LEU A 329 -9.58 25.11 -6.56
CA LEU A 329 -9.60 23.94 -5.67
C LEU A 329 -10.44 22.80 -6.23
N PHE A 330 -11.59 23.10 -6.82
CA PHE A 330 -12.44 22.10 -7.47
C PHE A 330 -11.75 21.48 -8.69
N GLN A 331 -11.09 22.29 -9.54
CA GLN A 331 -10.32 21.77 -10.67
C GLN A 331 -9.13 20.92 -10.19
N PHE A 332 -8.37 21.38 -9.19
CA PHE A 332 -7.28 20.58 -8.61
C PHE A 332 -7.79 19.27 -7.99
N SER A 333 -8.94 19.28 -7.32
CA SER A 333 -9.58 18.07 -6.77
C SER A 333 -9.84 17.05 -7.88
N LYS A 334 -10.47 17.50 -8.97
CA LYS A 334 -10.72 16.68 -10.15
C LYS A 334 -9.43 16.14 -10.78
N ASP A 335 -8.45 17.00 -11.03
CA ASP A 335 -7.15 16.62 -11.61
C ASP A 335 -6.40 15.60 -10.71
N ALA A 336 -6.46 15.78 -9.39
CA ALA A 336 -5.84 14.88 -8.42
C ALA A 336 -6.55 13.52 -8.35
N GLN A 337 -7.87 13.48 -8.49
CA GLN A 337 -8.66 12.25 -8.59
C GLN A 337 -8.36 11.51 -9.90
N GLU A 338 -8.44 12.18 -11.05
CA GLU A 338 -8.13 11.58 -12.36
C GLU A 338 -6.69 11.06 -12.41
N ASN A 339 -5.73 11.77 -11.80
CA ASN A 339 -4.35 11.30 -11.68
C ASN A 339 -4.19 10.12 -10.70
N ALA A 340 -4.97 10.05 -9.61
CA ALA A 340 -4.97 8.90 -8.70
C ALA A 340 -5.48 7.63 -9.37
N ASP A 341 -6.51 7.75 -10.20
CA ASP A 341 -7.11 6.65 -10.95
C ASP A 341 -6.21 6.22 -12.13
N LEU A 342 -5.54 7.17 -12.81
CA LEU A 342 -4.52 6.89 -13.81
C LEU A 342 -3.31 6.15 -13.22
N ILE A 343 -2.83 6.57 -12.04
CA ILE A 343 -1.76 5.88 -11.30
C ILE A 343 -2.20 4.45 -10.94
N ARG A 344 -3.42 4.29 -10.40
CA ARG A 344 -3.98 2.97 -10.11
C ARG A 344 -4.03 2.08 -11.36
N ALA A 345 -4.59 2.57 -12.46
CA ALA A 345 -4.71 1.80 -13.70
C ALA A 345 -3.35 1.42 -14.28
N LYS A 346 -2.37 2.33 -14.25
CA LYS A 346 -0.99 2.08 -14.71
C LYS A 346 -0.29 1.05 -13.81
N ALA A 347 -0.40 1.17 -12.49
CA ALA A 347 0.19 0.22 -11.55
C ALA A 347 -0.43 -1.17 -11.69
N GLN A 348 -1.75 -1.26 -11.85
CA GLN A 348 -2.45 -2.51 -12.12
C GLN A 348 -2.05 -3.15 -13.45
N ALA A 349 -1.91 -2.37 -14.53
CA ALA A 349 -1.44 -2.88 -15.83
C ALA A 349 0.00 -3.44 -15.74
N ILE A 350 0.95 -2.65 -15.20
CA ILE A 350 2.34 -3.08 -15.02
C ILE A 350 2.41 -4.32 -14.10
N SER A 351 1.65 -4.34 -13.01
CA SER A 351 1.60 -5.48 -12.11
C SER A 351 0.97 -6.72 -12.74
N SER A 352 0.01 -6.58 -13.67
CA SER A 352 -0.54 -7.71 -14.43
C SER A 352 0.50 -8.24 -15.41
N ASP A 353 1.06 -7.38 -16.26
CA ASP A 353 2.06 -7.75 -17.26
C ASP A 353 3.27 -8.46 -16.61
N GLN A 354 3.73 -7.97 -15.45
CA GLN A 354 4.81 -8.58 -14.69
C GLN A 354 4.40 -9.88 -13.97
N MET A 355 3.16 -9.99 -13.50
CA MET A 355 2.67 -11.19 -12.83
C MET A 355 2.36 -12.32 -13.82
N ASP A 356 1.89 -12.00 -15.03
CA ASP A 356 1.71 -12.96 -16.13
C ASP A 356 3.07 -13.50 -16.62
N GLN A 357 4.09 -12.64 -16.70
CA GLN A 357 5.49 -13.06 -16.94
C GLN A 357 6.03 -13.93 -15.79
N TRP A 358 5.72 -13.58 -14.53
CA TRP A 358 6.10 -14.36 -13.36
C TRP A 358 5.44 -15.74 -13.35
N PHE A 359 4.14 -15.84 -13.63
CA PHE A 359 3.42 -17.11 -13.76
C PHE A 359 4.01 -17.97 -14.87
N SER A 360 4.21 -17.41 -16.07
CA SER A 360 4.82 -18.12 -17.21
C SER A 360 6.21 -18.68 -16.87
N SER A 361 7.01 -17.90 -16.13
CA SER A 361 8.35 -18.31 -15.70
C SER A 361 8.29 -19.37 -14.58
N SER A 362 7.33 -19.25 -13.67
CA SER A 362 7.13 -20.20 -12.57
C SER A 362 6.56 -21.53 -13.05
N GLU A 363 5.70 -21.54 -14.06
CA GLU A 363 5.19 -22.77 -14.70
C GLU A 363 6.31 -23.52 -15.42
N ALA A 364 7.14 -22.80 -16.19
CA ALA A 364 8.32 -23.38 -16.83
C ALA A 364 9.33 -23.95 -15.82
N LEU A 365 9.49 -23.30 -14.66
CA LEU A 365 10.36 -23.78 -13.58
C LEU A 365 9.78 -24.98 -12.83
N GLU A 366 8.47 -25.00 -12.57
CA GLU A 366 7.76 -26.13 -11.96
C GLU A 366 7.86 -27.37 -12.86
N ALA A 367 7.68 -27.20 -14.18
CA ALA A 367 7.85 -28.26 -15.17
C ALA A 367 9.28 -28.84 -15.15
N LYS A 368 10.32 -28.00 -15.14
CA LYS A 368 11.72 -28.44 -14.95
C LYS A 368 11.89 -29.22 -13.64
N ARG A 369 11.34 -28.74 -12.52
CA ARG A 369 11.50 -29.42 -11.23
C ARG A 369 10.89 -30.82 -11.27
N ILE A 370 9.67 -30.95 -11.79
CA ILE A 370 9.00 -32.25 -11.95
C ILE A 370 9.79 -33.19 -12.88
N GLU A 371 10.38 -32.66 -13.95
CA GLU A 371 11.29 -33.43 -14.83
C GLU A 371 12.52 -33.95 -14.04
N PHE A 372 13.19 -33.09 -13.27
CA PHE A 372 14.33 -33.47 -12.44
C PHE A 372 13.94 -34.41 -11.28
N ASP A 373 12.77 -34.25 -10.67
CA ASP A 373 12.24 -35.14 -9.64
C ASP A 373 12.06 -36.57 -10.21
N ILE A 374 11.52 -36.70 -11.42
CA ILE A 374 11.38 -37.98 -12.14
C ILE A 374 12.75 -38.57 -12.50
N VAL A 375 13.67 -37.77 -13.04
CA VAL A 375 15.04 -38.22 -13.39
C VAL A 375 15.83 -38.64 -12.15
N SER A 376 15.63 -37.96 -11.01
CA SER A 376 16.24 -38.30 -9.72
C SER A 376 15.81 -39.67 -9.23
N HIS A 377 14.51 -39.98 -9.30
CA HIS A 377 13.99 -41.32 -9.00
C HIS A 377 14.58 -42.37 -9.95
N LEU A 378 14.57 -42.13 -11.26
CA LEU A 378 15.10 -43.09 -12.25
C LEU A 378 16.61 -43.37 -12.07
N ILE A 379 17.41 -42.35 -11.74
CA ILE A 379 18.84 -42.51 -11.42
C ILE A 379 19.02 -43.28 -10.10
N SER A 380 18.17 -43.04 -9.10
CA SER A 380 18.22 -43.76 -7.81
C SER A 380 17.86 -45.24 -7.96
N ASP A 381 16.79 -45.54 -8.71
CA ASP A 381 16.33 -46.92 -8.98
C ASP A 381 17.36 -47.69 -9.80
N THR A 382 17.98 -47.05 -10.81
CA THR A 382 19.04 -47.69 -11.61
C THR A 382 20.34 -47.89 -10.83
N ARG A 383 20.72 -46.99 -9.90
CA ARG A 383 21.83 -47.23 -8.95
C ARG A 383 21.54 -48.43 -8.06
N LEU A 384 20.33 -48.53 -7.51
CA LEU A 384 19.93 -49.65 -6.66
C LEU A 384 19.96 -50.99 -7.42
N LEU A 385 19.42 -51.02 -8.64
CA LEU A 385 19.39 -52.21 -9.49
C LEU A 385 20.79 -52.63 -9.95
N VAL A 386 21.69 -51.70 -10.28
CA VAL A 386 23.09 -52.00 -10.57
C VAL A 386 23.80 -52.55 -9.33
N HIS A 387 23.58 -51.96 -8.14
CA HIS A 387 24.18 -52.46 -6.90
C HIS A 387 23.70 -53.88 -6.56
N GLN A 388 22.42 -54.18 -6.74
CA GLN A 388 21.85 -55.54 -6.60
C GLN A 388 22.46 -56.50 -7.62
N SER A 389 22.52 -56.14 -8.90
CA SER A 389 23.11 -56.97 -9.97
C SER A 389 24.59 -57.26 -9.73
N ILE A 390 25.36 -56.31 -9.19
CA ILE A 390 26.76 -56.52 -8.77
C ILE A 390 26.82 -57.49 -7.60
N GLN A 391 25.98 -57.31 -6.58
CA GLN A 391 25.92 -58.23 -5.43
C GLN A 391 25.61 -59.65 -5.90
N ASP A 392 24.51 -59.86 -6.62
CA ASP A 392 24.06 -61.18 -7.11
C ASP A 392 25.12 -61.88 -7.97
N SER A 393 25.81 -61.13 -8.83
CA SER A 393 26.87 -61.66 -9.70
C SER A 393 28.12 -62.08 -8.92
N VAL A 394 28.50 -61.32 -7.89
CA VAL A 394 29.69 -61.59 -7.06
C VAL A 394 29.39 -62.62 -5.96
N GLU A 395 28.14 -62.74 -5.51
CA GLU A 395 27.72 -63.66 -4.45
C GLU A 395 27.99 -65.13 -4.82
N GLY A 396 27.83 -65.51 -6.10
CA GLY A 396 28.19 -66.84 -6.59
C GLY A 396 29.68 -67.15 -6.42
N ASP A 397 30.55 -66.35 -7.05
CA ASP A 397 32.01 -66.48 -6.99
C ASP A 397 32.53 -66.37 -5.53
N ARG A 398 31.88 -65.55 -4.70
CA ARG A 398 32.20 -65.39 -3.27
C ARG A 398 31.90 -66.64 -2.46
N ASN A 399 30.76 -67.29 -2.69
CA ASN A 399 30.38 -68.51 -1.98
C ASN A 399 31.17 -69.73 -2.49
N GLU A 400 31.50 -69.81 -3.78
CA GLU A 400 32.47 -70.81 -4.28
C GLU A 400 33.84 -70.62 -3.60
N LYS A 401 34.32 -69.37 -3.51
CA LYS A 401 35.57 -69.04 -2.82
C LYS A 401 35.54 -69.39 -1.33
N GLN A 402 34.41 -69.20 -0.63
CA GLN A 402 34.29 -69.61 0.78
C GLN A 402 34.27 -71.13 0.92
N PHE A 403 33.49 -71.86 0.11
CA PHE A 403 33.47 -73.32 0.13
C PHE A 403 34.86 -73.92 -0.14
N LEU A 404 35.59 -73.37 -1.12
CA LEU A 404 36.97 -73.78 -1.42
C LEU A 404 37.97 -73.41 -0.32
N LEU A 405 37.66 -72.44 0.56
CA LEU A 405 38.46 -72.14 1.75
C LEU A 405 38.18 -73.12 2.89
N GLU A 406 36.91 -73.50 3.10
CA GLU A 406 36.50 -74.50 4.09
C GLU A 406 36.99 -75.91 3.70
N GLU A 407 36.89 -76.28 2.41
CA GLU A 407 37.48 -77.51 1.86
C GLU A 407 39.01 -77.48 1.96
N LYS A 408 39.66 -76.33 1.70
CA LYS A 408 41.10 -76.14 1.92
C LYS A 408 41.50 -76.30 3.38
N GLU A 409 40.70 -75.87 4.35
CA GLU A 409 40.98 -76.07 5.78
C GLU A 409 40.88 -77.55 6.15
N LEU A 410 39.83 -78.25 5.70
CA LEU A 410 39.70 -79.70 5.87
C LEU A 410 40.83 -80.47 5.18
N LEU A 411 41.25 -80.04 4.00
CA LEU A 411 42.42 -80.59 3.29
C LEU A 411 43.75 -80.19 3.93
N ALA A 412 43.88 -79.06 4.62
CA ALA A 412 45.10 -78.69 5.35
C ALA A 412 45.35 -79.64 6.52
N ASN A 413 44.29 -80.04 7.22
CA ASN A 413 44.33 -81.09 8.25
C ASN A 413 44.74 -82.48 7.68
N GLN A 414 44.52 -82.72 6.37
CA GLN A 414 45.01 -83.91 5.66
C GLN A 414 46.39 -83.69 5.01
N LEU A 415 46.81 -82.44 4.81
CA LEU A 415 48.06 -82.08 4.14
C LEU A 415 49.27 -82.40 5.02
N GLU A 416 49.12 -82.40 6.35
CA GLU A 416 50.16 -82.86 7.28
C GLU A 416 50.46 -84.37 7.11
N GLU A 417 49.47 -85.18 6.72
CA GLU A 417 49.64 -86.58 6.30
C GLU A 417 50.20 -86.69 4.86
N LEU A 418 49.80 -85.76 3.98
CA LEU A 418 50.16 -85.71 2.55
C LEU A 418 51.40 -84.87 2.20
N LEU A 419 52.20 -84.43 3.18
CA LEU A 419 53.53 -83.80 2.98
C LEU A 419 54.50 -84.69 2.16
N SER A 420 54.20 -85.98 2.04
CA SER A 420 54.86 -86.94 1.16
C SER A 420 54.46 -86.83 -0.32
N LEU A 421 53.19 -86.49 -0.61
CA LEU A 421 52.63 -86.29 -1.95
C LEU A 421 52.76 -84.83 -2.44
N VAL A 422 53.13 -83.90 -1.55
CA VAL A 422 53.27 -82.47 -1.84
C VAL A 422 54.08 -82.17 -3.11
N LYS A 423 55.14 -82.93 -3.42
CA LYS A 423 55.95 -82.72 -4.64
C LYS A 423 55.28 -83.09 -5.97
N GLU A 424 54.19 -83.85 -5.93
CA GLU A 424 53.33 -84.08 -7.08
C GLU A 424 52.21 -83.02 -7.13
N LYS A 425 51.63 -82.70 -5.96
CA LYS A 425 50.68 -81.59 -5.81
C LYS A 425 51.28 -80.21 -6.10
N GLU A 426 52.59 -79.98 -6.00
CA GLU A 426 53.26 -78.74 -6.47
C GLU A 426 52.96 -78.43 -7.95
N LYS A 427 52.89 -79.46 -8.80
CA LYS A 427 52.55 -79.30 -10.23
C LYS A 427 51.05 -79.06 -10.42
N GLU A 428 50.21 -79.64 -9.57
CA GLU A 428 48.77 -79.44 -9.58
C GLU A 428 48.36 -78.08 -9.00
N LEU A 429 49.13 -77.56 -8.04
CA LEU A 429 49.04 -76.19 -7.52
C LEU A 429 49.42 -75.16 -8.57
N ALA A 430 50.38 -75.44 -9.46
CA ALA A 430 50.63 -74.57 -10.61
C ALA A 430 49.42 -74.50 -11.56
N VAL A 431 48.69 -75.61 -11.74
CA VAL A 431 47.45 -75.66 -12.53
C VAL A 431 46.28 -74.98 -11.81
N ASN A 432 46.13 -75.16 -10.50
CA ASN A 432 45.05 -74.53 -9.74
C ASN A 432 45.31 -73.03 -9.49
N ASN A 433 46.56 -72.58 -9.33
CA ASN A 433 46.89 -71.16 -9.33
C ASN A 433 46.57 -70.51 -10.70
N ALA A 434 46.82 -71.22 -11.81
CA ALA A 434 46.40 -70.74 -13.13
C ALA A 434 44.87 -70.67 -13.28
N LYS A 435 44.11 -71.58 -12.64
CA LYS A 435 42.63 -71.47 -12.58
C LYS A 435 42.17 -70.31 -11.70
N ILE A 436 42.78 -70.10 -10.53
CA ILE A 436 42.46 -68.99 -9.63
C ILE A 436 42.76 -67.66 -10.31
N GLN A 437 43.93 -67.52 -10.95
CA GLN A 437 44.25 -66.35 -11.77
C GLN A 437 43.22 -66.17 -12.91
N ALA A 438 42.79 -67.23 -13.57
CA ALA A 438 41.72 -67.17 -14.58
C ALA A 438 40.30 -66.93 -14.02
N VAL A 439 40.10 -66.97 -12.70
CA VAL A 439 38.90 -66.47 -12.00
C VAL A 439 39.08 -65.00 -11.66
N ASP A 440 40.20 -64.62 -11.06
CA ASP A 440 40.54 -63.23 -10.73
C ASP A 440 40.56 -62.33 -11.97
N GLU A 441 41.04 -62.82 -13.12
CA GLU A 441 40.98 -62.14 -14.42
C GLU A 441 39.54 -61.96 -14.93
N ARG A 442 38.62 -62.91 -14.68
CA ARG A 442 37.19 -62.72 -15.00
C ARG A 442 36.54 -61.71 -14.06
N ILE A 443 36.83 -61.78 -12.77
CA ILE A 443 36.34 -60.82 -11.77
C ILE A 443 36.84 -59.42 -12.14
N ALA A 444 38.12 -59.25 -12.49
CA ALA A 444 38.68 -57.98 -12.93
C ALA A 444 38.00 -57.44 -14.21
N LEU A 445 37.71 -58.30 -15.18
CA LEU A 445 36.97 -57.92 -16.40
C LEU A 445 35.54 -57.46 -16.05
N VAL A 446 34.80 -58.23 -15.23
CA VAL A 446 33.44 -57.88 -14.79
C VAL A 446 33.42 -56.56 -14.01
N VAL A 447 34.33 -56.41 -13.04
CA VAL A 447 34.50 -55.16 -12.27
C VAL A 447 34.83 -53.99 -13.18
N SER A 448 35.69 -54.17 -14.21
CA SER A 448 36.01 -53.08 -15.14
C SER A 448 34.81 -52.59 -15.96
N GLY A 449 33.92 -53.50 -16.38
CA GLY A 449 32.67 -53.14 -17.07
C GLY A 449 31.67 -52.43 -16.15
N PHE A 450 31.57 -52.86 -14.89
CA PHE A 450 30.76 -52.16 -13.90
C PHE A 450 31.35 -50.79 -13.53
N GLN A 451 32.68 -50.63 -13.49
CA GLN A 451 33.35 -49.35 -13.21
C GLN A 451 32.99 -48.27 -14.25
N GLU A 452 32.87 -48.64 -15.54
CA GLU A 452 32.42 -47.72 -16.60
C GLU A 452 30.96 -47.31 -16.41
N THR A 453 30.05 -48.26 -16.18
CA THR A 453 28.62 -47.95 -15.97
C THR A 453 28.39 -47.13 -14.70
N GLN A 454 29.08 -47.44 -13.60
CA GLN A 454 29.08 -46.65 -12.37
C GLN A 454 29.54 -45.20 -12.63
N SER A 455 30.67 -45.01 -13.33
CA SER A 455 31.17 -43.67 -13.68
C SER A 455 30.19 -42.89 -14.58
N SER A 456 29.50 -43.58 -15.49
CA SER A 456 28.43 -43.01 -16.32
C SER A 456 27.17 -42.66 -15.54
N ILE A 457 26.93 -43.27 -14.37
CA ILE A 457 25.79 -42.97 -13.51
C ILE A 457 26.13 -41.84 -12.55
N ASP A 458 27.29 -41.86 -11.90
CA ASP A 458 27.71 -40.81 -10.97
C ASP A 458 27.89 -39.45 -11.68
N SER A 459 28.44 -39.43 -12.90
CA SER A 459 28.50 -38.19 -13.71
C SER A 459 27.13 -37.63 -14.12
N LYS A 460 26.10 -38.48 -14.26
CA LYS A 460 24.71 -38.03 -14.45
C LYS A 460 24.09 -37.52 -13.14
N TYR A 461 24.45 -38.11 -12.00
CA TYR A 461 24.03 -37.67 -10.68
C TYR A 461 24.62 -36.28 -10.34
N ASP A 462 25.90 -36.04 -10.60
CA ASP A 462 26.55 -34.74 -10.41
C ASP A 462 25.93 -33.66 -11.31
N TYR A 463 25.63 -34.00 -12.57
CA TYR A 463 24.91 -33.11 -13.49
C TYR A 463 23.50 -32.76 -12.95
N LEU A 464 22.74 -33.76 -12.51
CA LEU A 464 21.42 -33.56 -11.89
C LEU A 464 21.52 -32.67 -10.65
N GLN A 465 22.50 -32.89 -9.78
CA GLN A 465 22.74 -32.09 -8.57
C GLN A 465 23.05 -30.62 -8.91
N SER A 466 23.80 -30.37 -9.98
CA SER A 466 24.03 -29.02 -10.52
C SER A 466 22.74 -28.40 -11.06
N CYS A 467 21.91 -29.16 -11.78
CA CYS A 467 20.63 -28.68 -12.29
C CYS A 467 19.60 -28.37 -11.19
N LEU A 468 19.51 -29.20 -10.15
CA LEU A 468 18.69 -28.94 -8.96
C LEU A 468 19.15 -27.66 -8.24
N SER A 469 20.47 -27.45 -8.13
CA SER A 469 21.04 -26.23 -7.56
C SER A 469 20.68 -24.98 -8.39
N GLN A 470 20.69 -25.09 -9.73
CA GLN A 470 20.22 -24.03 -10.62
C GLN A 470 18.72 -23.74 -10.42
N VAL A 471 17.86 -24.78 -10.42
CA VAL A 471 16.41 -24.63 -10.21
C VAL A 471 16.09 -23.99 -8.86
N HIS A 472 16.85 -24.29 -7.82
CA HIS A 472 16.73 -23.62 -6.53
C HIS A 472 17.04 -22.11 -6.64
N SER A 473 18.13 -21.73 -7.30
CA SER A 473 18.47 -20.30 -7.52
C SER A 473 17.47 -19.56 -8.42
N GLU A 474 16.92 -20.22 -9.45
CA GLU A 474 15.83 -19.68 -10.27
C GLU A 474 14.55 -19.48 -9.42
N THR A 475 14.29 -20.36 -8.45
CA THR A 475 13.15 -20.24 -7.52
C THR A 475 13.30 -19.03 -6.59
N GLU A 476 14.48 -18.82 -6.00
CA GLU A 476 14.74 -17.65 -5.15
C GLU A 476 14.64 -16.33 -5.94
N ALA A 477 15.16 -16.31 -7.18
CA ALA A 477 15.05 -15.15 -8.06
C ALA A 477 13.59 -14.80 -8.39
N LEU A 478 12.75 -15.79 -8.70
CA LEU A 478 11.31 -15.59 -8.91
C LEU A 478 10.60 -15.14 -7.63
N LEU A 479 10.96 -15.68 -6.47
CA LEU A 479 10.39 -15.26 -5.18
C LEU A 479 10.73 -13.79 -4.86
N MET A 480 11.95 -13.34 -5.18
CA MET A 480 12.36 -11.94 -5.05
C MET A 480 11.65 -11.04 -6.07
N LYS A 481 11.46 -11.49 -7.32
CA LYS A 481 10.67 -10.76 -8.33
C LYS A 481 9.22 -10.57 -7.91
N ARG A 482 8.60 -11.57 -7.28
CA ARG A 482 7.24 -11.43 -6.73
C ARG A 482 7.17 -10.35 -5.64
N LYS A 483 8.11 -10.36 -4.68
CA LYS A 483 8.22 -9.33 -3.64
C LYS A 483 8.42 -7.91 -4.22
N GLU A 484 9.13 -7.79 -5.35
CA GLU A 484 9.32 -6.53 -6.07
C GLU A 484 8.02 -6.00 -6.68
N ILE A 485 7.22 -6.88 -7.31
CA ILE A 485 5.89 -6.55 -7.86
C ILE A 485 4.93 -6.13 -6.73
N ASP A 486 4.83 -6.95 -5.68
CA ASP A 486 3.96 -6.69 -4.51
C ASP A 486 4.31 -5.35 -3.85
N LYS A 487 5.61 -5.03 -3.74
CA LYS A 487 6.11 -3.77 -3.21
C LYS A 487 5.75 -2.58 -4.12
N PHE A 488 5.99 -2.68 -5.42
CA PHE A 488 5.68 -1.61 -6.38
C PHE A 488 4.19 -1.25 -6.37
N LEU A 489 3.31 -2.27 -6.34
CA LEU A 489 1.87 -2.06 -6.24
C LEU A 489 1.49 -1.34 -4.94
N ALA A 490 2.08 -1.72 -3.80
CA ALA A 490 1.84 -1.04 -2.52
C ALA A 490 2.33 0.42 -2.49
N GLU A 491 3.48 0.72 -3.12
CA GLU A 491 4.01 2.09 -3.22
C GLU A 491 3.12 3.00 -4.09
N GLU A 492 2.63 2.50 -5.24
CA GLU A 492 1.70 3.25 -6.11
C GLU A 492 0.28 3.34 -5.55
N GLU A 493 -0.24 2.32 -4.86
CA GLU A 493 -1.52 2.43 -4.13
C GLU A 493 -1.44 3.47 -3.00
N ALA A 494 -0.32 3.53 -2.28
CA ALA A 494 -0.06 4.56 -1.27
C ALA A 494 0.09 5.97 -1.89
N CYS A 495 0.65 6.09 -3.09
CA CYS A 495 0.68 7.34 -3.86
C CYS A 495 -0.75 7.78 -4.25
N GLY A 496 -1.52 6.88 -4.87
CA GLY A 496 -2.91 7.12 -5.25
C GLY A 496 -3.83 7.43 -4.07
N ALA A 497 -3.57 6.85 -2.89
CA ALA A 497 -4.30 7.16 -1.66
C ALA A 497 -4.06 8.59 -1.17
N LYS A 498 -2.80 9.06 -1.15
CA LYS A 498 -2.45 10.45 -0.80
C LYS A 498 -3.11 11.46 -1.75
N LEU A 499 -3.12 11.15 -3.06
CA LEU A 499 -3.80 11.96 -4.07
C LEU A 499 -5.31 12.04 -3.85
N ARG A 500 -5.97 10.90 -3.58
CA ARG A 500 -7.41 10.84 -3.27
C ARG A 500 -7.78 11.66 -2.03
N GLU A 501 -6.95 11.63 -0.99
CA GLU A 501 -7.19 12.43 0.21
C GLU A 501 -6.99 13.94 -0.06
N LEU A 502 -5.98 14.33 -0.84
CA LEU A 502 -5.84 15.74 -1.27
C LEU A 502 -7.00 16.19 -2.15
N ALA A 503 -7.52 15.33 -3.03
CA ALA A 503 -8.70 15.61 -3.83
C ALA A 503 -9.93 15.84 -2.94
N ARG A 504 -10.18 14.95 -1.97
CA ARG A 504 -11.27 15.04 -0.99
C ARG A 504 -11.18 16.30 -0.12
N VAL A 505 -10.00 16.64 0.37
CA VAL A 505 -9.77 17.88 1.17
C VAL A 505 -10.01 19.13 0.31
N SER A 506 -9.49 19.15 -0.91
CA SER A 506 -9.70 20.28 -1.84
C SER A 506 -11.16 20.45 -2.26
N GLU A 507 -11.90 19.34 -2.39
CA GLU A 507 -13.34 19.37 -2.66
C GLU A 507 -14.14 19.91 -1.47
N SER A 508 -13.73 19.59 -0.23
CA SER A 508 -14.32 20.16 0.99
C SER A 508 -14.07 21.66 1.07
N GLU A 509 -12.81 22.09 0.93
CA GLU A 509 -12.43 23.50 1.00
C GLU A 509 -13.15 24.33 -0.10
N ALA A 510 -13.31 23.76 -1.32
CA ALA A 510 -14.08 24.39 -2.39
C ALA A 510 -15.58 24.54 -2.06
N LYS A 511 -16.20 23.57 -1.39
CA LYS A 511 -17.61 23.63 -0.95
C LYS A 511 -17.79 24.65 0.18
N GLU A 512 -16.86 24.67 1.14
CA GLU A 512 -16.83 25.63 2.24
C GLU A 512 -16.75 27.08 1.72
N TYR A 513 -15.91 27.35 0.71
CA TYR A 513 -15.91 28.65 0.03
C TYR A 513 -17.24 28.94 -0.69
N GLU A 514 -17.83 28.00 -1.44
CA GLU A 514 -19.09 28.26 -2.16
C GLU A 514 -20.25 28.55 -1.19
N GLU A 515 -20.33 27.86 -0.04
CA GLU A 515 -21.29 28.20 1.02
C GLU A 515 -21.07 29.62 1.58
N GLU A 516 -19.82 29.99 1.86
CA GLU A 516 -19.47 31.35 2.33
C GLU A 516 -19.80 32.43 1.27
N ILE A 517 -19.55 32.13 0.00
CA ILE A 517 -19.87 32.95 -1.18
C ILE A 517 -21.39 33.16 -1.31
N GLN A 518 -22.20 32.13 -1.12
CA GLN A 518 -23.67 32.24 -1.18
C GLN A 518 -24.23 33.07 -0.02
N LEU A 519 -23.65 32.94 1.19
CA LEU A 519 -23.96 33.80 2.33
C LEU A 519 -23.60 35.28 2.03
N ARG A 520 -22.41 35.56 1.48
CA ARG A 520 -21.99 36.91 1.07
C ARG A 520 -22.90 37.50 -0.01
N LYS A 521 -23.25 36.73 -1.05
CA LYS A 521 -24.20 37.15 -2.10
C LYS A 521 -25.57 37.50 -1.52
N THR A 522 -26.10 36.67 -0.61
CA THR A 522 -27.39 36.90 0.07
C THR A 522 -27.37 38.18 0.92
N LEU A 523 -26.30 38.39 1.68
CA LEU A 523 -26.12 39.61 2.48
C LEU A 523 -26.00 40.86 1.58
N MET A 524 -25.25 40.78 0.49
CA MET A 524 -25.06 41.89 -0.45
C MET A 524 -26.37 42.29 -1.15
N LEU A 525 -27.23 41.33 -1.53
CA LEU A 525 -28.58 41.61 -2.03
C LEU A 525 -29.45 42.35 -1.01
N SER A 526 -29.31 42.03 0.29
CA SER A 526 -30.00 42.76 1.35
C SER A 526 -29.47 44.18 1.54
N ILE A 527 -28.17 44.42 1.30
CA ILE A 527 -27.57 45.77 1.35
C ILE A 527 -28.07 46.60 0.17
N LEU A 528 -27.99 46.08 -1.06
CA LEU A 528 -28.49 46.72 -2.29
C LEU A 528 -29.96 47.15 -2.16
N LYS A 529 -30.81 46.26 -1.64
CA LYS A 529 -32.22 46.59 -1.37
C LYS A 529 -32.37 47.74 -0.36
N SER A 530 -31.54 47.79 0.69
CA SER A 530 -31.57 48.88 1.66
C SER A 530 -31.11 50.23 1.08
N GLN A 531 -30.22 50.21 0.08
CA GLN A 531 -29.80 51.40 -0.67
C GLN A 531 -30.89 51.87 -1.64
N GLU A 532 -31.59 50.95 -2.32
CA GLU A 532 -32.79 51.25 -3.12
C GLU A 532 -33.89 51.91 -2.26
N ASP A 533 -34.17 51.35 -1.08
CA ASP A 533 -35.12 51.92 -0.13
C ASP A 533 -34.66 53.28 0.43
N LYS A 534 -33.35 53.50 0.69
CA LYS A 534 -32.80 54.82 1.04
C LYS A 534 -33.07 55.84 -0.07
N LEU A 535 -32.77 55.51 -1.32
CA LEU A 535 -32.96 56.40 -2.47
C LEU A 535 -34.44 56.71 -2.68
N ARG A 536 -35.31 55.71 -2.51
CA ARG A 536 -36.78 55.86 -2.56
C ARG A 536 -37.29 56.83 -1.48
N LEU A 537 -36.74 56.78 -0.26
CA LEU A 537 -37.08 57.68 0.84
C LEU A 537 -36.58 59.11 0.58
N ALA A 538 -35.32 59.28 0.17
CA ALA A 538 -34.76 60.60 -0.17
C ALA A 538 -35.59 61.31 -1.26
N LYS A 539 -36.07 60.57 -2.27
CA LYS A 539 -36.96 61.08 -3.32
C LYS A 539 -38.39 61.41 -2.85
N THR A 540 -38.81 60.94 -1.68
CA THR A 540 -40.05 61.41 -1.02
C THR A 540 -39.81 62.60 -0.11
N GLU A 541 -38.62 62.70 0.51
CA GLU A 541 -38.20 63.85 1.33
C GLU A 541 -37.99 65.10 0.46
N GLU A 542 -37.34 64.97 -0.69
CA GLU A 542 -37.16 66.03 -1.70
C GLU A 542 -38.49 66.71 -2.07
N LYS A 543 -39.53 65.91 -2.35
CA LYS A 543 -40.87 66.42 -2.67
C LYS A 543 -41.55 67.13 -1.50
N LEU A 544 -41.39 66.60 -0.28
CA LEU A 544 -41.93 67.25 0.92
C LEU A 544 -41.24 68.61 1.17
N ILE A 545 -39.96 68.74 0.80
CA ILE A 545 -39.24 70.02 0.83
C ILE A 545 -39.78 70.98 -0.24
N GLU A 546 -40.07 70.50 -1.46
CA GLU A 546 -40.73 71.30 -2.51
C GLU A 546 -42.12 71.80 -2.06
N ASP A 547 -42.98 70.89 -1.56
CA ASP A 547 -44.33 71.22 -1.05
C ASP A 547 -44.27 72.24 0.09
N VAL A 548 -43.32 72.11 1.03
CA VAL A 548 -43.13 73.07 2.13
C VAL A 548 -42.66 74.43 1.62
N GLN A 549 -41.78 74.49 0.61
CA GLN A 549 -41.38 75.77 0.01
C GLN A 549 -42.53 76.47 -0.70
N ILE A 550 -43.40 75.72 -1.39
CA ILE A 550 -44.62 76.27 -2.02
C ILE A 550 -45.55 76.85 -0.94
N LEU A 551 -45.84 76.10 0.13
CA LEU A 551 -46.67 76.56 1.25
C LEU A 551 -46.08 77.81 1.95
N GLN A 552 -44.76 77.90 2.10
CA GLN A 552 -44.10 79.10 2.64
C GLN A 552 -44.29 80.32 1.73
N GLN A 553 -44.20 80.14 0.40
CA GLN A 553 -44.47 81.22 -0.57
C GLN A 553 -45.93 81.66 -0.53
N GLU A 554 -46.89 80.73 -0.47
CA GLU A 554 -48.31 81.04 -0.34
C GLU A 554 -48.62 81.80 0.96
N VAL A 555 -48.07 81.38 2.09
CA VAL A 555 -48.21 82.09 3.38
C VAL A 555 -47.60 83.49 3.34
N CYS A 556 -46.44 83.67 2.70
CA CYS A 556 -45.83 84.98 2.51
C CYS A 556 -46.66 85.89 1.59
N ALA A 557 -47.24 85.36 0.51
CA ALA A 557 -48.14 86.08 -0.38
C ALA A 557 -49.44 86.49 0.35
N ALA A 558 -50.05 85.59 1.12
CA ALA A 558 -51.23 85.86 1.93
C ALA A 558 -50.98 86.90 3.03
N ARG A 559 -49.82 86.80 3.73
CA ARG A 559 -49.40 87.80 4.72
C ARG A 559 -49.19 89.19 4.10
N SER A 560 -48.68 89.23 2.86
CA SER A 560 -48.46 90.48 2.11
C SER A 560 -49.76 91.10 1.58
N SER A 561 -50.71 90.29 1.11
CA SER A 561 -52.04 90.78 0.70
C SER A 561 -52.87 91.23 1.91
N PHE A 562 -52.77 90.54 3.05
CA PHE A 562 -53.40 90.97 4.31
C PHE A 562 -52.83 92.30 4.84
N ARG A 563 -51.50 92.48 4.85
CA ARG A 563 -50.86 93.78 5.14
C ARG A 563 -51.36 94.88 4.19
N SER A 564 -51.51 94.57 2.90
CA SER A 564 -52.04 95.51 1.90
C SER A 564 -53.52 95.86 2.14
N TYR A 565 -54.32 94.92 2.63
CA TYR A 565 -55.72 95.15 3.02
C TYR A 565 -55.82 96.01 4.29
N LEU A 566 -55.03 95.70 5.33
CA LEU A 566 -54.96 96.50 6.56
C LEU A 566 -54.54 97.95 6.25
N LEU A 567 -53.51 98.16 5.44
CA LEU A 567 -53.06 99.50 5.06
C LEU A 567 -54.17 100.28 4.32
N ARG A 568 -54.89 99.64 3.40
CA ARG A 568 -56.06 100.25 2.73
C ARG A 568 -57.19 100.58 3.71
N SER A 569 -57.47 99.69 4.66
CA SER A 569 -58.48 99.90 5.71
C SER A 569 -58.11 101.06 6.63
N GLN A 570 -56.84 101.16 7.04
CA GLN A 570 -56.31 102.22 7.88
C GLN A 570 -56.34 103.58 7.17
N ILE A 571 -55.94 103.64 5.89
CA ILE A 571 -56.09 104.83 5.04
C ILE A 571 -57.56 105.26 4.94
N LEU A 572 -58.48 104.33 4.65
CA LEU A 572 -59.92 104.61 4.61
C LEU A 572 -60.46 105.11 5.96
N SER A 573 -59.98 104.56 7.08
CA SER A 573 -60.36 105.01 8.43
C SER A 573 -59.90 106.45 8.71
N THR A 574 -58.67 106.81 8.30
CA THR A 574 -58.17 108.20 8.40
C THR A 574 -58.90 109.17 7.46
N MET A 575 -59.30 108.72 6.27
CA MET A 575 -60.13 109.50 5.33
C MET A 575 -61.56 109.73 5.85
N CYS A 576 -62.09 108.81 6.66
CA CYS A 576 -63.45 108.87 7.21
C CYS A 576 -63.55 109.58 8.57
N HIS A 577 -62.53 110.34 8.99
CA HIS A 577 -62.64 111.31 10.09
C HIS A 577 -62.94 112.72 9.54
N PRO A 578 -64.22 113.15 9.46
CA PRO A 578 -64.54 114.52 9.10
C PRO A 578 -64.04 115.48 10.19
N ALA A 579 -63.43 116.59 9.78
CA ALA A 579 -62.83 117.57 10.68
C ALA A 579 -63.91 118.35 11.46
N ASN A 580 -64.25 117.89 12.66
CA ASN A 580 -65.10 118.63 13.60
C ASN A 580 -64.27 119.54 14.53
N ARG A 581 -63.65 120.57 13.93
CA ARG A 581 -63.12 121.77 14.62
C ARG A 581 -63.20 122.96 13.66
N GLY A 582 -64.10 123.90 13.94
CA GLY A 582 -64.45 125.05 13.11
C GLY A 582 -65.84 125.55 13.50
#